data_AF-A0A924ZTC9-F1
#
_entry.id   AF-A0A924ZTC9-F1
#
_cell.length_a   1.000
_cell.length_b   1.000
_cell.length_c   1.000
_cell.angle_alpha   90.00
_cell.angle_beta   90.00
_cell.angle_gamma   90.00
#
_symmetry.space_group_name_H-M   'P 1'
#
loop_
_entity.id
_entity.type
_entity.pdbx_description
1 polymer ?
#
loop_
_entity_poly.entity_id
_entity_poly.type
_entity_poly.pdbx_seq_one_letter_code
_entity_poly.pdbx_strand_id
1 'polypeptide(L)'
;MRQSERCVLYLWDDFMHKKLTYDIPQAFVSMFIAWFTGYIYFAIHSVYFSGWGYITDFSAIFFWTGLFTFICVFTFVPLIIFLFRKTSLSRSNIFFPLFTILFSQIALTILLLPFTDFQPFQMGFFYFVYAAVIGLAFGLFYLLFQSKLNLKDKKQWIKKTIFLFFPVLFLVFLFYVFPYVSPGLAYKYFGDSIQDKAIMSVLRKCKVGDTIQKINCQLPNFASNTRGKGMMSASMDNFYYNIEFENGKITKLITKDTK
;
A
#
# COMPACT_ATOMS: atom_id res chain seq x y z
N MET A 1 2.09 12.48 -44.34
CA MET A 1 2.88 11.62 -43.42
C MET A 1 4.13 11.10 -44.11
N ARG A 2 5.30 11.43 -43.55
CA ARG A 2 6.60 10.91 -43.99
C ARG A 2 6.69 9.40 -43.72
N GLN A 3 7.49 8.68 -44.51
CA GLN A 3 7.62 7.22 -44.42
C GLN A 3 8.14 6.75 -43.04
N SER A 4 8.93 7.59 -42.36
CA SER A 4 9.38 7.38 -40.98
C SER A 4 8.25 7.43 -39.95
N GLU A 5 7.25 8.30 -40.13
CA GLU A 5 6.11 8.43 -39.21
C GLU A 5 5.17 7.23 -39.29
N ARG A 6 4.97 6.70 -40.50
CA ARG A 6 4.17 5.47 -40.71
C ARG A 6 4.81 4.24 -40.07
N CYS A 7 6.14 4.16 -40.08
CA CYS A 7 6.86 3.05 -39.45
C CYS A 7 6.72 3.08 -37.92
N VAL A 8 6.74 4.26 -37.31
CA VAL A 8 6.55 4.43 -35.87
C VAL A 8 5.13 4.07 -35.44
N LEU A 9 4.12 4.53 -36.17
CA LEU A 9 2.71 4.19 -35.91
C LEU A 9 2.46 2.68 -36.02
N TYR A 10 3.01 2.03 -37.03
CA TYR A 10 2.83 0.58 -37.22
C TYR A 10 3.53 -0.25 -36.13
N LEU A 11 4.71 0.17 -35.69
CA LEU A 11 5.42 -0.45 -34.56
C LEU A 11 4.71 -0.23 -33.24
N TRP A 12 4.07 0.93 -33.07
CA TRP A 12 3.25 1.22 -31.90
C TRP A 12 2.00 0.34 -31.86
N ASP A 13 1.26 0.21 -32.97
CA ASP A 13 0.07 -0.62 -33.03
C ASP A 13 0.38 -2.11 -32.78
N ASP A 14 1.44 -2.66 -33.37
CA ASP A 14 1.83 -4.07 -33.14
C ASP A 14 2.32 -4.30 -31.70
N PHE A 15 3.01 -3.31 -31.11
CA PHE A 15 3.42 -3.36 -29.70
C PHE A 15 2.21 -3.33 -28.75
N MET A 16 1.28 -2.41 -28.98
CA MET A 16 0.05 -2.23 -28.19
C MET A 16 -0.86 -3.46 -28.27
N HIS A 17 -1.04 -4.04 -29.45
CA HIS A 17 -1.97 -5.16 -29.64
C HIS A 17 -1.40 -6.53 -29.27
N LYS A 18 -0.14 -6.84 -29.60
CA LYS A 18 0.39 -8.20 -29.45
C LYS A 18 1.31 -8.43 -28.26
N LYS A 19 2.09 -7.43 -27.83
CA LYS A 19 3.08 -7.60 -26.75
C LYS A 19 2.61 -7.03 -25.43
N LEU A 20 1.98 -5.86 -25.45
CA LEU A 20 1.55 -5.17 -24.23
C LEU A 20 0.44 -5.94 -23.50
N THR A 21 -0.48 -6.57 -24.23
CA THR A 21 -1.56 -7.42 -23.67
C THR A 21 -1.07 -8.57 -22.77
N TYR A 22 0.15 -9.06 -22.96
CA TYR A 22 0.74 -10.11 -22.11
C TYR A 22 1.54 -9.55 -20.93
N ASP A 23 2.12 -8.35 -21.09
CA ASP A 23 2.95 -7.71 -20.08
C ASP A 23 2.10 -6.93 -19.04
N ILE A 24 0.86 -6.53 -19.39
CA ILE A 24 -0.03 -5.74 -18.52
C ILE A 24 -0.33 -6.42 -17.17
N PRO A 25 -0.75 -7.69 -17.08
CA PRO A 25 -1.07 -8.29 -15.77
C PRO A 25 0.14 -8.35 -14.85
N GLN A 26 1.33 -8.61 -15.40
CA GLN A 26 2.59 -8.63 -14.65
C GLN A 26 2.94 -7.23 -14.17
N ALA A 27 2.91 -6.25 -15.06
CA ALA A 27 3.21 -4.88 -14.71
C ALA A 27 2.20 -4.30 -13.71
N PHE A 28 0.92 -4.66 -13.81
CA PHE A 28 -0.12 -4.25 -12.87
C PHE A 28 0.16 -4.79 -11.47
N VAL A 29 0.44 -6.09 -11.32
CA VAL A 29 0.77 -6.67 -10.01
C VAL A 29 2.10 -6.16 -9.47
N SER A 30 3.13 -6.01 -10.30
CA SER A 30 4.39 -5.40 -9.89
C SER A 30 4.19 -3.97 -9.40
N MET A 31 3.35 -3.19 -10.08
CA MET A 31 3.07 -1.81 -9.69
C MET A 31 2.29 -1.76 -8.38
N PHE A 32 1.32 -2.64 -8.20
CA PHE A 32 0.59 -2.78 -6.94
C PHE A 32 1.53 -3.10 -5.77
N ILE A 33 2.42 -4.10 -5.93
CA ILE A 33 3.40 -4.46 -4.89
C ILE A 33 4.38 -3.30 -4.64
N ALA A 34 4.79 -2.59 -5.69
CA ALA A 34 5.69 -1.45 -5.57
C ALA A 34 5.08 -0.32 -4.75
N TRP A 35 3.82 0.05 -5.06
CA TRP A 35 3.08 1.03 -4.27
C TRP A 35 2.86 0.58 -2.83
N PHE A 36 2.53 -0.70 -2.62
CA PHE A 36 2.39 -1.24 -1.28
C PHE A 36 3.72 -1.20 -0.50
N THR A 37 4.84 -1.45 -1.17
CA THR A 37 6.18 -1.34 -0.57
C THR A 37 6.52 0.11 -0.23
N GLY A 38 6.21 1.05 -1.13
CA GLY A 38 6.30 2.49 -0.85
C GLY A 38 5.45 2.85 0.37
N TYR A 39 4.22 2.36 0.43
CA TYR A 39 3.32 2.58 1.56
C TYR A 39 3.89 2.05 2.88
N ILE A 40 4.45 0.83 2.91
CA ILE A 40 5.14 0.31 4.11
C ILE A 40 6.27 1.24 4.53
N TYR A 41 7.07 1.71 3.58
CA TYR A 41 8.14 2.67 3.85
C TYR A 41 7.60 3.98 4.44
N PHE A 42 6.54 4.54 3.85
CA PHE A 42 5.84 5.71 4.38
C PHE A 42 5.32 5.46 5.80
N ALA A 43 4.71 4.31 6.04
CA ALA A 43 4.14 3.94 7.32
C ALA A 43 5.19 3.84 8.43
N ILE A 44 6.30 3.17 8.14
CA ILE A 44 7.45 3.09 9.05
C ILE A 44 8.00 4.49 9.30
N HIS A 45 8.17 5.30 8.26
CA HIS A 45 8.69 6.65 8.42
C HIS A 45 7.79 7.53 9.30
N SER A 46 6.49 7.56 9.02
CA SER A 46 5.52 8.39 9.76
C SER A 46 5.40 7.99 11.23
N VAL A 47 5.40 6.67 11.52
CA VAL A 47 5.28 6.17 12.89
C VAL A 47 6.56 6.39 13.70
N TYR A 48 7.74 6.12 13.13
CA TYR A 48 8.99 6.09 13.90
C TYR A 48 9.83 7.37 13.79
N PHE A 49 9.73 8.12 12.70
CA PHE A 49 10.62 9.25 12.43
C PHE A 49 9.89 10.59 12.44
N SER A 50 8.64 10.64 11.96
CA SER A 50 7.86 11.88 11.96
C SER A 50 7.23 12.20 13.32
N GLY A 51 7.11 11.22 14.22
CA GLY A 51 6.55 11.39 15.56
C GLY A 51 5.02 11.34 15.63
N TRP A 52 4.34 10.94 14.55
CA TRP A 52 2.87 10.95 14.47
C TRP A 52 2.26 9.76 15.23
N GLY A 53 3.03 8.70 15.47
CA GLY A 53 2.63 7.53 16.26
C GLY A 53 1.65 6.58 15.55
N TYR A 54 0.93 7.06 14.55
CA TYR A 54 0.01 6.33 13.66
C TYR A 54 -0.15 7.09 12.33
N ILE A 55 -0.92 6.54 11.39
CA ILE A 55 -1.19 7.15 10.09
C ILE A 55 -2.65 7.56 10.03
N THR A 56 -2.92 8.86 10.03
CA THR A 56 -4.23 9.44 9.74
C THR A 56 -4.56 9.26 8.26
N ASP A 57 -5.85 9.17 7.92
CA ASP A 57 -6.33 9.14 6.53
C ASP A 57 -5.81 7.94 5.71
N PHE A 58 -5.65 6.80 6.37
CA PHE A 58 -5.23 5.56 5.71
C PHE A 58 -6.07 5.27 4.46
N SER A 59 -7.39 5.47 4.56
CA SER A 59 -8.34 5.27 3.47
C SER A 59 -8.07 6.20 2.28
N ALA A 60 -7.80 7.48 2.53
CA ALA A 60 -7.50 8.45 1.49
C ALA A 60 -6.16 8.14 0.82
N ILE A 61 -5.12 7.87 1.61
CA ILE A 61 -3.79 7.49 1.08
C ILE A 61 -3.94 6.25 0.19
N PHE A 62 -4.64 5.22 0.67
CA PHE A 62 -4.83 4.00 -0.12
C PHE A 62 -5.65 4.24 -1.39
N PHE A 63 -6.72 5.03 -1.31
CA PHE A 63 -7.52 5.41 -2.49
C PHE A 63 -6.67 6.10 -3.56
N TRP A 64 -5.90 7.12 -3.17
CA TRP A 64 -5.02 7.85 -4.09
C TRP A 64 -3.94 6.94 -4.68
N THR A 65 -3.36 6.03 -3.89
CA THR A 65 -2.37 5.06 -4.43
C THR A 65 -2.98 4.11 -5.46
N GLY A 66 -4.24 3.70 -5.29
CA GLY A 66 -4.97 2.89 -6.26
C GLY A 66 -5.20 3.65 -7.57
N LEU A 67 -5.64 4.91 -7.48
CA LEU A 67 -5.84 5.78 -8.65
C LEU A 67 -4.51 6.03 -9.38
N PHE A 68 -3.45 6.37 -8.67
CA PHE A 68 -2.12 6.59 -9.27
C PHE A 68 -1.55 5.30 -9.87
N THR A 69 -1.76 4.14 -9.26
CA THR A 69 -1.40 2.83 -9.84
C THR A 69 -2.09 2.65 -11.18
N PHE A 70 -3.39 2.91 -11.25
CA PHE A 70 -4.16 2.79 -12.48
C PHE A 70 -3.60 3.72 -13.57
N ILE A 71 -3.44 5.01 -13.27
CA ILE A 71 -2.87 5.98 -14.22
C ILE A 71 -1.49 5.51 -14.70
N CYS A 72 -0.58 5.19 -13.78
CA CYS A 72 0.78 4.77 -14.11
C CYS A 72 0.85 3.50 -14.96
N VAL A 73 -0.01 2.51 -14.72
CA VAL A 73 -0.03 1.27 -15.50
C VAL A 73 -0.53 1.50 -16.92
N PHE A 74 -1.46 2.42 -17.15
CA PHE A 74 -2.02 2.66 -18.48
C PHE A 74 -1.27 3.73 -19.28
N THR A 75 -0.54 4.64 -18.64
CA THR A 75 0.20 5.71 -19.34
C THR A 75 1.70 5.50 -19.32
N PHE A 76 2.30 5.37 -18.13
CA PHE A 76 3.76 5.39 -17.96
C PHE A 76 4.40 4.03 -18.20
N VAL A 77 3.80 2.94 -17.72
CA VAL A 77 4.36 1.58 -17.86
C VAL A 77 4.54 1.15 -19.32
N PRO A 78 3.56 1.32 -20.24
CA PRO A 78 3.73 0.95 -21.65
C PRO A 78 4.88 1.73 -22.29
N LEU A 79 4.98 3.02 -21.97
CA LEU A 79 6.04 3.90 -22.43
C LEU A 79 7.41 3.44 -21.92
N ILE A 80 7.54 3.12 -20.63
CA ILE A 80 8.79 2.63 -20.02
C ILE A 80 9.24 1.33 -20.68
N ILE A 81 8.34 0.36 -20.82
CA ILE A 81 8.66 -0.94 -21.43
C ILE A 81 9.08 -0.74 -22.90
N PHE A 82 8.37 0.11 -23.63
CA PHE A 82 8.69 0.43 -25.02
C PHE A 82 10.07 1.07 -25.15
N LEU A 83 10.35 2.12 -24.37
CA LEU A 83 11.63 2.82 -24.38
C LEU A 83 12.77 1.91 -23.97
N PHE A 84 12.61 1.14 -22.88
CA PHE A 84 13.64 0.21 -22.42
C PHE A 84 13.99 -0.80 -23.52
N ARG A 85 13.00 -1.45 -24.14
CA ARG A 85 13.22 -2.44 -25.22
C ARG A 85 13.91 -1.88 -26.45
N LYS A 86 13.78 -0.58 -26.72
CA LYS A 86 14.44 0.08 -27.87
C LYS A 86 15.91 0.42 -27.58
N THR A 87 16.31 0.53 -26.31
CA THR A 87 17.69 0.87 -25.94
C THR A 87 18.62 -0.35 -26.03
N SER A 88 19.91 -0.11 -26.32
CA SER A 88 20.96 -1.14 -26.26
C SER A 88 21.12 -1.76 -24.86
N LEU A 89 20.75 -0.99 -23.83
CA LEU A 89 20.70 -1.40 -22.42
C LEU A 89 19.70 -2.53 -22.15
N SER A 90 18.71 -2.75 -23.03
CA SER A 90 17.77 -3.87 -22.93
C SER A 90 18.42 -5.25 -22.96
N ARG A 91 19.66 -5.36 -23.46
CA ARG A 91 20.41 -6.62 -23.45
C ARG A 91 20.77 -7.08 -22.04
N SER A 92 20.81 -6.18 -21.06
CA SER A 92 21.03 -6.51 -19.65
C SER A 92 19.80 -6.13 -18.83
N ASN A 93 19.05 -7.15 -18.42
CA ASN A 93 17.87 -7.00 -17.57
C ASN A 93 18.16 -6.31 -16.23
N ILE A 94 19.44 -6.24 -15.81
CA ILE A 94 19.87 -5.65 -14.53
C ILE A 94 19.66 -4.12 -14.50
N PHE A 95 19.65 -3.44 -15.66
CA PHE A 95 19.45 -1.99 -15.71
C PHE A 95 17.99 -1.57 -15.64
N PHE A 96 17.05 -2.50 -15.80
CA PHE A 96 15.62 -2.17 -15.79
C PHE A 96 15.16 -1.51 -14.48
N PRO A 97 15.54 -1.99 -13.28
CA PRO A 97 15.12 -1.35 -12.03
C PRO A 97 15.69 0.05 -11.84
N LEU A 98 16.90 0.32 -12.34
CA LEU A 98 17.48 1.67 -12.31
C LEU A 98 16.71 2.62 -13.23
N PHE A 99 16.28 2.13 -14.39
CA PHE A 99 15.46 2.90 -15.32
C PHE A 99 14.09 3.22 -14.71
N THR A 100 13.47 2.26 -14.03
CA THR A 100 12.17 2.47 -13.37
C THR A 100 12.25 3.42 -12.18
N ILE A 101 13.39 3.51 -11.47
CA ILE A 101 13.64 4.57 -10.48
C ILE A 101 13.53 5.94 -11.14
N LEU A 102 14.26 6.20 -12.23
CA LEU A 102 14.21 7.50 -12.91
C LEU A 102 12.79 7.86 -13.36
N PHE A 103 12.09 6.90 -13.96
CA PHE A 103 10.72 7.13 -14.43
C PHE A 103 9.72 7.32 -13.29
N SER A 104 9.91 6.66 -12.16
CA SER A 104 9.06 6.88 -10.99
C SER A 104 9.20 8.30 -10.44
N GLN A 105 10.41 8.88 -10.50
CA GLN A 105 10.62 10.29 -10.13
C GLN A 105 9.89 11.23 -11.06
N ILE A 106 10.00 10.99 -12.37
CA ILE A 106 9.32 11.81 -13.38
C ILE A 106 7.81 11.71 -13.21
N ALA A 107 7.28 10.48 -13.07
CA ALA A 107 5.86 10.25 -12.87
C ALA A 107 5.34 10.92 -11.59
N LEU A 108 6.05 10.77 -10.46
CA LEU A 108 5.67 11.42 -9.21
C LEU A 108 5.72 12.95 -9.34
N THR A 109 6.76 13.49 -9.97
CA THR A 109 6.88 14.93 -10.22
C THR A 109 5.70 15.45 -11.02
N ILE A 110 5.32 14.77 -12.10
CA ILE A 110 4.18 15.15 -12.94
C ILE A 110 2.86 15.05 -12.16
N LEU A 111 2.69 14.01 -11.35
CA LEU A 111 1.47 13.80 -10.56
C LEU A 111 1.32 14.82 -9.43
N LEU A 112 2.43 15.26 -8.82
CA LEU A 112 2.42 16.22 -7.72
C LEU A 112 2.47 17.68 -8.18
N LEU A 113 2.92 17.96 -9.41
CA LEU A 113 3.02 19.32 -9.97
C LEU A 113 1.73 20.15 -9.84
N PRO A 114 0.51 19.60 -10.06
CA PRO A 114 -0.73 20.35 -9.95
C PRO A 114 -1.10 20.72 -8.51
N PHE A 115 -0.50 20.07 -7.51
CA PHE A 115 -0.77 20.29 -6.08
C PHE A 115 0.23 21.29 -5.51
N THR A 116 0.37 22.46 -6.16
CA THR A 116 1.43 23.49 -6.02
C THR A 116 1.68 24.04 -4.61
N ASP A 117 0.83 23.74 -3.63
CA ASP A 117 1.09 24.03 -2.21
C ASP A 117 2.09 23.05 -1.56
N PHE A 118 2.47 22.00 -2.29
CA PHE A 118 3.57 21.12 -1.94
C PHE A 118 4.89 21.90 -1.96
N GLN A 119 5.38 22.29 -0.78
CA GLN A 119 6.72 22.85 -0.63
C GLN A 119 7.77 21.79 -0.99
N PRO A 120 8.37 21.84 -2.20
CA PRO A 120 9.22 20.76 -2.69
C PRO A 120 10.53 20.69 -1.91
N PHE A 121 10.91 21.73 -1.18
CA PHE A 121 12.19 21.78 -0.46
C PHE A 121 12.12 21.15 0.94
N GLN A 122 10.99 21.25 1.65
CA GLN A 122 10.87 20.71 3.01
C GLN A 122 10.47 19.23 3.00
N MET A 123 9.65 18.82 2.04
CA MET A 123 9.18 17.44 1.90
C MET A 123 9.80 16.69 0.72
N GLY A 124 10.48 17.39 -0.21
CA GLY A 124 10.88 16.78 -1.49
C GLY A 124 11.84 15.63 -1.35
N PHE A 125 12.85 15.70 -0.48
CA PHE A 125 13.81 14.59 -0.33
C PHE A 125 13.10 13.28 0.09
N PHE A 126 12.13 13.38 0.99
CA PHE A 126 11.33 12.22 1.40
C PHE A 126 10.52 11.66 0.23
N TYR A 127 9.87 12.51 -0.56
CA TYR A 127 9.11 12.08 -1.75
C TYR A 127 10.01 11.51 -2.86
N PHE A 128 11.23 12.03 -3.03
CA PHE A 128 12.25 11.46 -3.92
C PHE A 128 12.63 10.05 -3.47
N VAL A 129 12.94 9.85 -2.18
CA VAL A 129 13.26 8.50 -1.66
C VAL A 129 12.05 7.57 -1.80
N TYR A 130 10.86 8.05 -1.51
CA TYR A 130 9.61 7.31 -1.66
C TYR A 130 9.37 6.84 -3.11
N ALA A 131 9.48 7.74 -4.09
CA ALA A 131 9.42 7.39 -5.50
C ALA A 131 10.50 6.38 -5.89
N ALA A 132 11.74 6.57 -5.42
CA ALA A 132 12.83 5.65 -5.73
C ALA A 132 12.56 4.23 -5.21
N VAL A 133 11.99 4.10 -4.00
CA VAL A 133 11.57 2.81 -3.43
C VAL A 133 10.51 2.17 -4.32
N ILE A 134 9.50 2.92 -4.76
CA ILE A 134 8.45 2.40 -5.66
C ILE A 134 9.06 1.99 -7.01
N GLY A 135 9.85 2.84 -7.64
CA GLY A 135 10.48 2.55 -8.93
C GLY A 135 11.38 1.33 -8.88
N LEU A 136 12.20 1.20 -7.83
CA LEU A 136 13.06 0.04 -7.62
C LEU A 136 12.24 -1.24 -7.40
N ALA A 137 11.24 -1.19 -6.50
CA ALA A 137 10.38 -2.33 -6.21
C ALA A 137 9.65 -2.78 -7.48
N PHE A 138 9.06 -1.86 -8.24
CA PHE A 138 8.38 -2.17 -9.50
C PHE A 138 9.32 -2.89 -10.47
N GLY A 139 10.52 -2.35 -10.70
CA GLY A 139 11.49 -2.93 -11.60
C GLY A 139 11.91 -4.35 -11.20
N LEU A 140 12.20 -4.56 -9.91
CA LEU A 140 12.57 -5.87 -9.38
C LEU A 140 11.44 -6.89 -9.50
N PHE A 141 10.23 -6.54 -9.06
CA PHE A 141 9.09 -7.45 -9.12
C PHE A 141 8.65 -7.74 -10.55
N TYR A 142 8.76 -6.76 -11.45
CA TYR A 142 8.44 -6.96 -12.86
C TYR A 142 9.40 -7.99 -13.50
N LEU A 143 10.70 -7.86 -13.26
CA LEU A 143 11.69 -8.84 -13.73
C LEU A 143 11.47 -10.23 -13.10
N LEU A 144 11.12 -10.26 -11.81
CA LEU A 144 10.85 -11.51 -11.10
C LEU A 144 9.63 -12.24 -11.71
N PHE A 145 8.55 -11.52 -12.00
CA PHE A 145 7.37 -12.11 -12.64
C PHE A 145 7.61 -12.46 -14.11
N GLN A 146 8.40 -11.65 -14.82
CA GLN A 146 8.77 -11.94 -16.19
C GLN A 146 9.62 -13.23 -16.30
N SER A 147 10.55 -13.44 -15.37
CA SER A 147 11.45 -14.60 -15.37
C SER A 147 10.81 -15.89 -14.84
N LYS A 148 10.06 -15.82 -13.73
CA LYS A 148 9.55 -17.02 -13.04
C LYS A 148 8.13 -17.45 -13.41
N LEU A 149 7.26 -16.52 -13.78
CA LEU A 149 5.83 -16.83 -13.94
C LEU A 149 5.38 -16.95 -15.39
N ASN A 150 6.23 -16.57 -16.35
CA ASN A 150 6.03 -16.66 -17.80
C ASN A 150 4.55 -16.72 -18.24
N LEU A 151 3.78 -15.67 -17.91
CA LEU A 151 2.33 -15.59 -18.15
C LEU A 151 2.00 -15.35 -19.64
N LYS A 152 2.97 -15.57 -20.53
CA LYS A 152 2.82 -15.40 -21.98
C LYS A 152 1.98 -16.50 -22.62
N ASP A 153 1.85 -17.65 -21.97
CA ASP A 153 1.02 -18.74 -22.47
C ASP A 153 -0.48 -18.35 -22.48
N LYS A 154 -1.10 -18.49 -23.66
CA LYS A 154 -2.55 -18.29 -23.85
C LYS A 154 -3.40 -19.19 -22.96
N LYS A 155 -2.91 -20.40 -22.61
CA LYS A 155 -3.64 -21.35 -21.75
C LYS A 155 -3.69 -20.95 -20.27
N GLN A 156 -2.93 -19.93 -19.84
CA GLN A 156 -2.85 -19.51 -18.44
C GLN A 156 -3.86 -18.40 -18.08
N TRP A 157 -5.03 -18.35 -18.72
CA TRP A 157 -6.03 -17.30 -18.48
C TRP A 157 -6.44 -17.21 -17.00
N ILE A 158 -6.57 -18.35 -16.31
CA ILE A 158 -6.89 -18.40 -14.87
C ILE A 158 -5.84 -17.64 -14.03
N LYS A 159 -4.55 -17.85 -14.30
CA LYS A 159 -3.47 -17.14 -13.57
C LYS A 159 -3.49 -15.65 -13.86
N LYS A 160 -3.77 -15.25 -15.10
CA LYS A 160 -3.90 -13.82 -15.48
C LYS A 160 -5.06 -13.16 -14.75
N THR A 161 -6.20 -13.84 -14.68
CA THR A 161 -7.38 -13.36 -13.96
C THR A 161 -7.08 -13.19 -12.47
N ILE A 162 -6.48 -14.20 -11.82
CA ILE A 162 -6.07 -14.10 -10.41
C ILE A 162 -5.10 -12.93 -10.19
N PHE A 163 -4.11 -12.75 -11.06
CA PHE A 163 -3.17 -11.63 -10.98
C PHE A 163 -3.87 -10.28 -11.13
N LEU A 164 -4.82 -10.15 -12.05
CA LEU A 164 -5.58 -8.91 -12.24
C LEU A 164 -6.45 -8.57 -11.02
N PHE A 165 -7.05 -9.57 -10.38
CA PHE A 165 -7.87 -9.40 -9.19
C PHE A 165 -7.07 -9.36 -7.89
N PHE A 166 -5.76 -9.66 -7.92
CA PHE A 166 -4.91 -9.69 -6.73
C PHE A 166 -5.00 -8.40 -5.89
N PRO A 167 -4.97 -7.19 -6.47
CA PRO A 167 -5.13 -5.96 -5.70
C PRO A 167 -6.46 -5.87 -4.95
N VAL A 168 -7.55 -6.31 -5.57
CA VAL A 168 -8.89 -6.31 -4.94
C VAL A 168 -8.94 -7.32 -3.80
N LEU A 169 -8.42 -8.53 -4.02
CA LEU A 169 -8.36 -9.56 -2.98
C LEU A 169 -7.47 -9.12 -1.81
N PHE A 170 -6.33 -8.51 -2.11
CA PHE A 170 -5.43 -7.96 -1.10
C PHE A 170 -6.09 -6.83 -0.30
N LEU A 171 -6.86 -5.97 -0.97
CA LEU A 171 -7.63 -4.91 -0.33
C LEU A 171 -8.68 -5.45 0.63
N VAL A 172 -9.47 -6.43 0.18
CA VAL A 172 -10.45 -7.09 1.03
C VAL A 172 -9.76 -7.70 2.25
N PHE A 173 -8.63 -8.38 2.05
CA PHE A 173 -7.83 -8.90 3.16
C PHE A 173 -7.39 -7.78 4.12
N LEU A 174 -6.84 -6.69 3.61
CA LEU A 174 -6.29 -5.60 4.42
C LEU A 174 -7.38 -4.87 5.24
N PHE A 175 -8.55 -4.62 4.66
CA PHE A 175 -9.63 -3.86 5.33
C PHE A 175 -10.53 -4.71 6.23
N TYR A 176 -10.67 -6.01 5.94
CA TYR A 176 -11.65 -6.88 6.61
C TYR A 176 -11.03 -8.03 7.39
N VAL A 177 -9.85 -8.52 7.02
CA VAL A 177 -9.24 -9.70 7.65
C VAL A 177 -8.08 -9.30 8.55
N PHE A 178 -7.18 -8.44 8.06
CA PHE A 178 -5.98 -8.00 8.75
C PHE A 178 -6.23 -7.42 10.16
N PRO A 179 -7.27 -6.60 10.43
CA PRO A 179 -7.50 -6.05 11.76
C PRO A 179 -7.81 -7.12 12.80
N TYR A 180 -8.36 -8.27 12.38
CA TYR A 180 -8.69 -9.39 13.27
C TYR A 180 -7.55 -10.39 13.43
N VAL A 181 -6.73 -10.56 12.39
CA VAL A 181 -5.57 -11.47 12.41
C VAL A 181 -4.40 -10.85 13.16
N SER A 182 -4.17 -9.55 13.00
CA SER A 182 -3.03 -8.84 13.59
C SER A 182 -3.43 -7.46 14.15
N PRO A 183 -4.28 -7.43 15.21
CA PRO A 183 -4.82 -6.19 15.75
C PRO A 183 -3.75 -5.22 16.25
N GLY A 184 -2.60 -5.69 16.75
CA GLY A 184 -1.55 -4.79 17.24
C GLY A 184 -0.84 -4.01 16.14
N LEU A 185 -0.63 -4.65 14.98
CA LEU A 185 -0.10 -3.95 13.81
C LEU A 185 -1.18 -3.04 13.21
N ALA A 186 -2.43 -3.50 13.13
CA ALA A 186 -3.54 -2.68 12.68
C ALA A 186 -3.68 -1.41 13.54
N TYR A 187 -3.66 -1.56 14.86
CA TYR A 187 -3.75 -0.46 15.82
C TYR A 187 -2.60 0.55 15.72
N LYS A 188 -1.38 0.06 15.46
CA LYS A 188 -0.17 0.87 15.42
C LYS A 188 0.01 1.61 14.09
N TYR A 189 -0.27 0.95 12.98
CA TYR A 189 0.07 1.46 11.65
C TYR A 189 -1.13 2.04 10.89
N PHE A 190 -2.35 1.76 11.32
CA PHE A 190 -3.56 2.19 10.62
C PHE A 190 -4.40 3.05 11.57
N GLY A 191 -4.93 4.17 11.06
CA GLY A 191 -5.88 5.01 11.77
C GLY A 191 -7.35 4.66 11.48
N ASP A 192 -8.24 5.48 12.02
CA ASP A 192 -9.68 5.51 11.74
C ASP A 192 -10.37 4.15 11.91
N SER A 193 -11.28 3.81 10.99
CA SER A 193 -12.09 2.59 11.01
C SER A 193 -11.32 1.27 11.13
N ILE A 194 -10.05 1.21 10.69
CA ILE A 194 -9.22 0.00 10.85
C ILE A 194 -8.74 -0.12 12.30
N GLN A 195 -8.32 1.00 12.89
CA GLN A 195 -7.94 1.06 14.29
C GLN A 195 -9.12 0.68 15.19
N ASP A 196 -10.31 1.21 14.90
CA ASP A 196 -11.55 0.90 15.62
C ASP A 196 -11.88 -0.60 15.54
N LYS A 197 -11.77 -1.20 14.36
CA LYS A 197 -11.95 -2.66 14.18
C LYS A 197 -10.93 -3.46 15.00
N ALA A 198 -9.67 -3.01 15.05
CA ALA A 198 -8.64 -3.66 15.85
C ALA A 198 -8.98 -3.58 17.34
N ILE A 199 -9.34 -2.39 17.85
CA ILE A 199 -9.75 -2.18 19.25
C ILE A 199 -10.97 -3.06 19.59
N MET A 200 -12.02 -3.00 18.77
CA MET A 200 -13.23 -3.79 18.94
C MET A 200 -12.93 -5.30 18.98
N SER A 201 -12.04 -5.79 18.10
CA SER A 201 -11.68 -7.21 18.05
C SER A 201 -10.99 -7.72 19.32
N VAL A 202 -10.24 -6.86 19.99
CA VAL A 202 -9.53 -7.16 21.25
C VAL A 202 -10.48 -7.01 22.43
N LEU A 203 -11.21 -5.90 22.52
CA LEU A 203 -12.11 -5.60 23.65
C LEU A 203 -13.28 -6.57 23.75
N ARG A 204 -13.82 -7.08 22.63
CA ARG A 204 -14.85 -8.12 22.64
C ARG A 204 -14.40 -9.44 23.28
N LYS A 205 -13.09 -9.70 23.32
CA LYS A 205 -12.51 -10.91 23.93
C LYS A 205 -12.11 -10.71 25.39
N CYS A 206 -12.09 -9.46 25.86
CA CYS A 206 -11.70 -9.13 27.22
C CYS A 206 -12.83 -9.42 28.21
N LYS A 207 -12.48 -9.78 29.44
CA LYS A 207 -13.42 -10.00 30.54
C LYS A 207 -13.01 -9.19 31.77
N VAL A 208 -13.97 -8.90 32.64
CA VAL A 208 -13.67 -8.34 33.96
C VAL A 208 -12.70 -9.28 34.69
N GLY A 209 -11.64 -8.73 35.28
CA GLY A 209 -10.54 -9.47 35.90
C GLY A 209 -9.33 -9.72 35.00
N ASP A 210 -9.42 -9.53 33.68
CA ASP A 210 -8.26 -9.58 32.79
C ASP A 210 -7.27 -8.44 33.11
N THR A 211 -5.97 -8.68 32.83
CA THR A 211 -4.94 -7.67 33.04
C THR A 211 -4.88 -6.67 31.89
N ILE A 212 -4.64 -5.40 32.20
CA ILE A 212 -4.39 -4.36 31.19
C ILE A 212 -3.14 -4.69 30.36
N GLN A 213 -2.16 -5.39 30.94
CA GLN A 213 -0.99 -5.86 30.21
C GLN A 213 -1.37 -6.80 29.06
N LYS A 214 -2.37 -7.67 29.24
CA LYS A 214 -2.89 -8.55 28.18
C LYS A 214 -3.49 -7.74 27.02
N ILE A 215 -4.18 -6.65 27.32
CA ILE A 215 -4.68 -5.71 26.29
C ILE A 215 -3.50 -5.01 25.61
N ASN A 216 -2.54 -4.48 26.36
CA ASN A 216 -1.38 -3.77 25.81
C ASN A 216 -0.48 -4.67 24.94
N CYS A 217 -0.44 -5.98 25.18
CA CYS A 217 0.23 -6.92 24.29
C CYS A 217 -0.43 -7.02 22.90
N GLN A 218 -1.74 -6.76 22.80
CA GLN A 218 -2.49 -6.81 21.54
C GLN A 218 -2.74 -5.43 20.94
N LEU A 219 -2.79 -4.38 21.76
CA LEU A 219 -2.96 -2.98 21.37
C LEU A 219 -1.84 -2.17 22.04
N PRO A 220 -0.68 -2.03 21.40
CA PRO A 220 0.49 -1.43 22.03
C PRO A 220 0.20 0.02 22.44
N ASN A 221 0.51 0.38 23.69
CA ASN A 221 0.23 1.69 24.29
C ASN A 221 -1.26 2.06 24.39
N PHE A 222 -2.17 1.08 24.35
CA PHE A 222 -3.61 1.36 24.54
C PHE A 222 -3.89 1.98 25.90
N ALA A 223 -3.31 1.44 26.98
CA ALA A 223 -3.38 2.03 28.31
C ALA A 223 -1.97 2.30 28.84
N SER A 224 -1.59 3.58 28.96
CA SER A 224 -0.25 4.00 29.39
C SER A 224 0.02 3.75 30.87
N ASN A 225 -1.01 3.74 31.73
CA ASN A 225 -0.85 3.55 33.16
C ASN A 225 -1.35 2.16 33.60
N THR A 226 -0.45 1.17 33.62
CA THR A 226 -0.80 -0.23 33.90
C THR A 226 -0.86 -0.59 35.39
N ARG A 227 -0.41 0.29 36.29
CA ARG A 227 -0.30 -0.02 37.73
C ARG A 227 -1.24 0.81 38.61
N GLY A 228 -1.81 1.88 38.08
CA GLY A 228 -2.74 2.74 38.80
C GLY A 228 -4.21 2.41 38.56
N LYS A 229 -5.08 3.29 39.05
CA LYS A 229 -6.50 3.35 38.68
C LYS A 229 -6.66 4.22 37.44
N GLY A 230 -7.47 3.78 36.50
CA GLY A 230 -7.75 4.53 35.28
C GLY A 230 -9.09 4.18 34.67
N MET A 231 -9.59 5.08 33.84
CA MET A 231 -10.82 4.92 33.08
C MET A 231 -10.58 5.36 31.65
N MET A 232 -11.08 4.58 30.70
CA MET A 232 -11.00 4.85 29.28
C MET A 232 -12.35 4.56 28.65
N SER A 233 -12.90 5.53 27.94
CA SER A 233 -14.13 5.36 27.18
C SER A 233 -14.01 6.03 25.84
N ALA A 234 -14.53 5.38 24.80
CA ALA A 234 -14.67 5.97 23.48
C ALA A 234 -15.97 5.48 22.83
N SER A 235 -16.53 6.32 21.97
CA SER A 235 -17.63 5.96 21.09
C SER A 235 -17.11 6.01 19.66
N MET A 236 -17.21 4.89 18.97
CA MET A 236 -16.91 4.71 17.54
C MET A 236 -18.23 4.54 16.79
N ASP A 237 -18.19 4.56 15.45
CA ASP A 237 -19.38 4.50 14.60
C ASP A 237 -20.35 3.37 14.97
N ASN A 238 -19.83 2.16 15.23
CA ASN A 238 -20.63 0.97 15.53
C ASN A 238 -20.30 0.31 16.88
N PHE A 239 -19.51 0.99 17.72
CA PHE A 239 -19.00 0.38 18.94
C PHE A 239 -18.71 1.43 20.02
N TYR A 240 -19.31 1.24 21.19
CA TYR A 240 -19.00 1.99 22.39
C TYR A 240 -18.28 1.10 23.38
N TYR A 241 -17.25 1.62 24.03
CA TYR A 241 -16.67 0.98 25.20
C TYR A 241 -16.42 1.95 26.35
N ASN A 242 -16.52 1.40 27.56
CA ASN A 242 -16.03 2.01 28.79
C ASN A 242 -15.31 0.94 29.63
N ILE A 243 -14.04 1.18 29.90
CA ILE A 243 -13.14 0.31 30.65
C ILE A 243 -12.68 1.08 31.88
N GLU A 244 -12.97 0.54 33.06
CA GLU A 244 -12.35 0.97 34.30
C GLU A 244 -11.38 -0.13 34.75
N PHE A 245 -10.21 0.27 35.21
CA PHE A 245 -9.19 -0.64 35.70
C PHE A 245 -8.52 -0.11 36.97
N GLU A 246 -8.10 -1.03 37.82
CA GLU A 246 -7.44 -0.76 39.08
C GLU A 246 -6.35 -1.81 39.32
N ASN A 247 -5.17 -1.37 39.77
CA ASN A 247 -4.00 -2.23 39.98
C ASN A 247 -3.70 -3.14 38.77
N GLY A 248 -3.89 -2.60 37.55
CA GLY A 248 -3.63 -3.30 36.30
C GLY A 248 -4.63 -4.38 35.91
N LYS A 249 -5.79 -4.47 36.58
CA LYS A 249 -6.88 -5.39 36.22
C LYS A 249 -8.15 -4.62 35.87
N ILE A 250 -8.90 -5.15 34.91
CA ILE A 250 -10.20 -4.59 34.51
C ILE A 250 -11.21 -4.82 35.64
N THR A 251 -11.73 -3.74 36.20
CA THR A 251 -12.78 -3.78 37.24
C THR A 251 -14.17 -3.64 36.64
N LYS A 252 -14.29 -2.93 35.52
CA LYS A 252 -15.55 -2.75 34.79
C LYS A 252 -15.29 -2.68 33.30
N LEU A 253 -16.10 -3.40 32.54
CA LEU A 253 -16.07 -3.41 31.08
C LEU A 253 -17.51 -3.30 30.59
N ILE A 254 -17.82 -2.18 29.93
CA ILE A 254 -19.05 -1.99 29.18
C ILE A 254 -18.65 -1.95 27.72
N THR A 255 -19.19 -2.87 26.91
CA THR A 255 -19.09 -2.85 25.46
C THR A 255 -20.50 -2.89 24.89
N LYS A 256 -20.80 -2.01 23.93
CA LYS A 256 -22.10 -1.96 23.27
C LYS A 256 -21.90 -1.76 21.77
N ASP A 257 -22.58 -2.57 20.97
CA ASP A 257 -22.67 -2.34 19.54
C ASP A 257 -23.73 -1.26 19.30
N THR A 258 -23.35 -0.13 18.71
CA THR A 258 -24.28 0.91 18.26
C THR A 258 -24.74 0.55 16.85
N LYS A 259 -26.04 0.33 16.67
CA LYS A 259 -26.67 0.14 15.37
C LYS A 259 -27.52 1.35 15.03
#